data_AF-A0A8H4JLC1-F1
#
_entry.id   AF-A0A8H4JLC1-F1
#
_cell.length_a   1.000
_cell.length_b   1.000
_cell.length_c   1.000
_cell.angle_alpha   90.00
_cell.angle_beta   90.00
_cell.angle_gamma   90.00
#
_symmetry.space_group_name_H-M   'P 1'
#
loop_
_entity.id
_entity.type
_entity.pdbx_description
1 polymer ?
#
loop_
_entity_poly.entity_id
_entity_poly.type
_entity_poly.pdbx_seq_one_letter_code
_entity_poly.pdbx_strand_id
1 'polypeptide(L)'
;MADHSSDKRPDFVIDSAPQNTALTSSGQEKIVPGDVTDNEKSRHPLNSDNRPEENISSNDDGSGDAESVDSKDELRLSKARCIALVCTVTGASFLNTLASQSVVIILPQIGRALDVPDTRLQWVVSSYVLTFGCFLLLWGRIADIYGKRLIFILGSFWVTICCVVNAFIPTEIAFDLFRGLHGLGAAANVPTAIGILGTTFPPGKAKNYAFSAYAAGAPLGSVCGNLVSGLIAEWASWKWVFGALAIMAGMIAVAGVFCIPSPPPELRPEHNNLRSKTAAVDWIGATLITCGLLALMFALTEGNVVGWTAPWIPVLIVVSFGVIVAFFFWQRYLEQKTNRPPLVKVSIFNNWRFTAVMIIMGFFFGGFNNYLIYATYYFQDYQGLSPLQTMLRFIPTGVSGFVVAFFTAYFLSRVPTFFILAFGHVAVCIAAVLYAVPIPPTTSYFAWGFWAMILSVVGADTAWPCLTLFTSHSLPKEDQAVGGALINSSGMIGRAISLAIATSIQSSVMAKERGVSVQDVGPVKEWDAPSLKGLRAGAWTNFGILFIALALVVYTFRSMEIIGKIPDRPERSEGVVNQEDTDVERRG
;
A
#
# COMPACT_ATOMS: atom_id res chain seq x y z
N MET A 1 48.83 -49.02 -30.81
CA MET A 1 47.80 -49.22 -31.85
C MET A 1 46.98 -47.93 -31.86
N ALA A 2 47.42 -46.87 -32.55
CA ALA A 2 47.36 -46.67 -34.03
C ALA A 2 45.90 -46.80 -34.52
N ASP A 3 45.26 -45.84 -35.21
CA ASP A 3 45.85 -44.88 -36.14
C ASP A 3 44.88 -43.73 -36.58
N HIS A 4 45.48 -42.58 -36.92
CA HIS A 4 45.16 -41.53 -37.93
C HIS A 4 43.73 -40.99 -38.23
N SER A 5 43.49 -39.73 -38.63
CA SER A 5 44.30 -38.52 -38.94
C SER A 5 43.39 -37.33 -39.39
N SER A 6 43.80 -36.09 -39.06
CA SER A 6 43.82 -34.81 -39.84
C SER A 6 42.90 -34.60 -41.07
N ASP A 7 42.43 -33.41 -41.47
CA ASP A 7 43.18 -32.16 -41.66
C ASP A 7 42.30 -30.99 -42.21
N LYS A 8 42.82 -29.75 -42.07
CA LYS A 8 42.74 -28.57 -42.97
C LYS A 8 41.50 -27.63 -43.11
N ARG A 9 41.73 -26.38 -42.66
CA ARG A 9 41.33 -25.06 -43.22
C ARG A 9 42.02 -24.77 -44.57
N PRO A 10 41.60 -23.81 -45.44
CA PRO A 10 41.96 -22.38 -45.31
C PRO A 10 40.98 -21.32 -45.90
N ASP A 11 41.45 -20.07 -45.87
CA ASP A 11 40.82 -18.74 -46.00
C ASP A 11 40.40 -18.25 -47.41
N PHE A 12 39.65 -17.13 -47.44
CA PHE A 12 39.59 -16.10 -48.51
C PHE A 12 39.00 -14.79 -47.91
N VAL A 13 39.73 -13.73 -47.55
CA VAL A 13 40.40 -12.63 -48.32
C VAL A 13 39.43 -11.67 -49.05
N ILE A 14 39.11 -10.51 -48.44
CA ILE A 14 39.42 -9.09 -48.80
C ILE A 14 38.86 -8.58 -50.14
N ASP A 15 38.02 -7.53 -50.12
CA ASP A 15 38.26 -6.37 -51.00
C ASP A 15 37.68 -5.03 -50.48
N SER A 16 38.25 -3.99 -51.06
CA SER A 16 38.47 -2.62 -50.60
C SER A 16 37.50 -1.63 -51.27
N ALA A 17 37.29 -0.45 -50.65
CA ALA A 17 36.73 0.75 -51.29
C ALA A 17 37.62 1.21 -52.50
N PRO A 18 37.22 2.14 -53.43
CA PRO A 18 36.89 3.54 -53.08
C PRO A 18 36.05 4.42 -54.07
N GLN A 19 35.66 5.61 -53.57
CA GLN A 19 35.67 6.96 -54.20
C GLN A 19 34.67 7.47 -55.25
N ASN A 20 34.23 8.72 -54.96
CA ASN A 20 33.87 9.88 -55.81
C ASN A 20 32.56 9.81 -56.63
N THR A 21 31.75 10.87 -56.77
CA THR A 21 32.13 12.25 -57.13
C THR A 21 30.99 13.26 -56.85
N ALA A 22 31.42 14.52 -56.74
CA ALA A 22 30.78 15.79 -56.45
C ALA A 22 29.56 16.26 -57.29
N LEU A 23 29.03 17.42 -56.84
CA LEU A 23 28.36 18.57 -57.52
C LEU A 23 27.04 18.90 -56.78
N THR A 24 26.68 20.12 -56.36
CA THR A 24 27.20 21.49 -56.55
C THR A 24 26.41 22.46 -55.65
N SER A 25 27.08 23.52 -55.17
CA SER A 25 26.65 24.95 -54.97
C SER A 25 25.28 25.25 -54.31
N SER A 26 25.04 26.29 -53.50
CA SER A 26 25.73 27.51 -53.05
C SER A 26 24.67 28.20 -52.16
N GLY A 27 24.99 28.69 -50.97
CA GLY A 27 25.30 30.10 -50.80
C GLY A 27 25.00 30.55 -49.37
N GLN A 28 26.04 31.01 -48.67
CA GLN A 28 25.93 31.99 -47.59
C GLN A 28 25.80 33.38 -48.21
N GLU A 29 25.11 34.31 -47.55
CA GLU A 29 25.70 35.49 -46.86
C GLU A 29 24.79 36.74 -46.82
N LYS A 30 24.99 37.54 -45.75
CA LYS A 30 24.56 38.95 -45.44
C LYS A 30 23.26 39.10 -44.64
N ILE A 31 23.18 39.65 -43.41
CA ILE A 31 23.84 40.72 -42.61
C ILE A 31 23.42 42.17 -43.00
N VAL A 32 22.44 42.72 -42.23
CA VAL A 32 22.34 44.09 -41.58
C VAL A 32 21.87 45.30 -42.45
N PRO A 33 21.28 46.43 -41.93
CA PRO A 33 20.28 46.72 -40.85
C PRO A 33 19.27 47.87 -41.17
N GLY A 34 18.45 48.30 -40.18
CA GLY A 34 17.80 49.64 -40.09
C GLY A 34 16.42 49.72 -40.78
N ASP A 35 15.41 50.47 -40.32
CA ASP A 35 15.43 51.71 -39.56
C ASP A 35 14.08 51.98 -38.84
N VAL A 36 14.13 52.85 -37.85
CA VAL A 36 13.06 53.35 -36.96
C VAL A 36 12.29 54.48 -37.66
N THR A 37 10.99 54.67 -37.35
CA THR A 37 10.38 55.96 -36.91
C THR A 37 8.84 55.97 -36.91
N ASP A 38 8.30 56.24 -35.73
CA ASP A 38 7.16 57.12 -35.34
C ASP A 38 6.18 57.65 -36.41
N ASN A 39 4.87 57.59 -36.12
CA ASN A 39 4.12 58.84 -35.94
C ASN A 39 2.78 58.71 -35.17
N GLU A 40 2.40 59.85 -34.59
CA GLU A 40 1.45 60.15 -33.54
C GLU A 40 -0.04 60.35 -33.93
N LYS A 41 -0.91 60.18 -32.90
CA LYS A 41 -2.03 61.03 -32.40
C LYS A 41 -3.28 61.41 -33.25
N SER A 42 -4.39 61.49 -32.48
CA SER A 42 -5.47 62.53 -32.45
C SER A 42 -6.88 62.00 -32.82
N ARG A 43 -7.80 61.73 -31.86
CA ARG A 43 -8.78 62.58 -31.10
C ARG A 43 -10.11 62.94 -31.82
N HIS A 44 -11.23 62.41 -31.26
CA HIS A 44 -12.59 63.00 -31.00
C HIS A 44 -13.53 63.43 -32.16
N PRO A 45 -14.86 63.73 -31.95
CA PRO A 45 -15.80 63.48 -30.82
C PRO A 45 -17.32 63.16 -31.16
N LEU A 46 -18.07 62.73 -30.10
CA LEU A 46 -19.43 63.10 -29.58
C LEU A 46 -20.77 63.13 -30.41
N ASN A 47 -21.78 62.54 -29.74
CA ASN A 47 -23.20 62.94 -29.47
C ASN A 47 -24.36 62.85 -30.49
N SER A 48 -25.45 62.19 -30.05
CA SER A 48 -26.81 62.74 -29.84
C SER A 48 -27.67 61.64 -29.16
N ASP A 49 -28.03 61.80 -27.88
CA ASP A 49 -29.26 62.41 -27.33
C ASP A 49 -30.58 61.71 -27.71
N ASN A 50 -31.21 61.07 -26.71
CA ASN A 50 -32.65 61.13 -26.44
C ASN A 50 -33.02 60.47 -25.09
N ARG A 51 -33.38 61.30 -24.11
CA ARG A 51 -34.29 60.97 -22.98
C ARG A 51 -35.53 61.87 -23.14
N PRO A 52 -36.71 61.40 -22.73
CA PRO A 52 -37.25 61.77 -21.40
C PRO A 52 -37.87 60.51 -20.72
N GLU A 53 -38.24 60.41 -19.45
CA GLU A 53 -38.78 61.36 -18.48
C GLU A 53 -38.76 60.70 -17.07
N GLU A 54 -38.82 61.53 -16.04
CA GLU A 54 -38.78 61.16 -14.62
C GLU A 54 -40.05 60.42 -14.14
N ASN A 55 -39.88 59.50 -13.19
CA ASN A 55 -40.87 59.32 -12.13
C ASN A 55 -40.18 58.88 -10.83
N ILE A 56 -40.16 59.80 -9.87
CA ILE A 56 -39.76 59.58 -8.48
C ILE A 56 -41.01 59.11 -7.74
N SER A 57 -40.95 57.92 -7.14
CA SER A 57 -41.76 57.58 -5.97
C SER A 57 -40.95 56.72 -5.01
N SER A 58 -40.90 57.22 -3.79
CA SER A 58 -40.17 56.80 -2.59
C SER A 58 -40.58 55.44 -2.01
N ASN A 59 -39.57 54.79 -1.39
CA ASN A 59 -39.60 53.89 -0.23
C ASN A 59 -40.45 52.62 -0.29
N ASP A 60 -39.83 51.45 -0.22
CA ASP A 60 -39.88 50.62 1.00
C ASP A 60 -38.80 49.52 0.99
N ASP A 61 -38.29 49.21 2.17
CA ASP A 61 -37.29 48.18 2.44
C ASP A 61 -37.80 46.78 2.07
N GLY A 62 -37.06 46.08 1.22
CA GLY A 62 -37.41 44.73 0.79
C GLY A 62 -36.17 43.92 0.47
N SER A 63 -35.68 43.20 1.49
CA SER A 63 -34.84 42.00 1.44
C SER A 63 -34.51 41.51 0.03
N GLY A 64 -33.35 41.91 -0.48
CA GLY A 64 -32.73 41.23 -1.61
C GLY A 64 -32.36 39.81 -1.17
N ASP A 65 -33.10 38.84 -1.68
CA ASP A 65 -32.77 37.42 -1.67
C ASP A 65 -31.37 37.25 -2.29
N ALA A 66 -30.35 37.34 -1.43
CA ALA A 66 -29.05 36.78 -1.72
C ALA A 66 -29.28 35.29 -1.83
N GLU A 67 -29.29 34.78 -3.07
CA GLU A 67 -29.22 33.36 -3.39
C GLU A 67 -28.27 32.69 -2.40
N SER A 68 -28.86 31.98 -1.46
CA SER A 68 -28.13 31.09 -0.57
C SER A 68 -27.52 30.02 -1.46
N VAL A 69 -26.25 30.24 -1.82
CA VAL A 69 -25.38 29.17 -2.30
C VAL A 69 -25.23 28.21 -1.11
N ASP A 70 -26.23 27.34 -0.95
CA ASP A 70 -26.21 26.15 -0.11
C ASP A 70 -25.17 25.22 -0.73
N SER A 71 -23.89 25.54 -0.52
CA SER A 71 -22.78 24.65 -0.81
C SER A 71 -22.79 23.53 0.23
N LYS A 72 -23.82 22.67 0.16
CA LYS A 72 -23.63 21.27 0.50
C LYS A 72 -22.48 20.82 -0.39
N ASP A 73 -21.40 20.31 0.21
CA ASP A 73 -20.37 19.55 -0.49
C ASP A 73 -21.02 18.31 -1.13
N GLU A 74 -21.76 18.54 -2.22
CA GLU A 74 -22.46 17.50 -2.94
C GLU A 74 -21.40 16.65 -3.61
N LEU A 75 -21.33 15.40 -3.18
CA LEU A 75 -20.72 14.35 -3.98
C LEU A 75 -21.30 14.49 -5.39
N ARG A 76 -20.47 14.84 -6.36
CA ARG A 76 -20.84 14.99 -7.79
C ARG A 76 -21.37 13.69 -8.43
N LEU A 77 -21.58 12.63 -7.63
CA LEU A 77 -21.98 11.30 -8.01
C LEU A 77 -23.24 10.89 -7.23
N SER A 78 -24.20 10.27 -7.92
CA SER A 78 -25.35 9.62 -7.26
C SER A 78 -24.87 8.61 -6.22
N LYS A 79 -25.64 8.45 -5.12
CA LYS A 79 -25.34 7.48 -4.04
C LYS A 79 -25.05 6.08 -4.57
N ALA A 80 -25.80 5.62 -5.57
CA ALA A 80 -25.60 4.31 -6.21
C ALA A 80 -24.23 4.21 -6.90
N ARG A 81 -23.77 5.27 -7.56
CA ARG A 81 -22.43 5.33 -8.19
C ARG A 81 -21.32 5.37 -7.15
N CYS A 82 -21.51 6.09 -6.04
CA CYS A 82 -20.57 6.08 -4.93
C CYS A 82 -20.42 4.69 -4.31
N ILE A 83 -21.53 3.98 -4.08
CA ILE A 83 -21.52 2.61 -3.56
C ILE A 83 -20.80 1.68 -4.55
N ALA A 84 -21.15 1.74 -5.84
CA ALA A 84 -20.52 0.91 -6.87
C ALA A 84 -19.00 1.17 -6.97
N LEU A 85 -18.57 2.43 -6.88
CA LEU A 85 -17.16 2.81 -6.83
C LEU A 85 -16.46 2.22 -5.61
N VAL A 86 -17.03 2.38 -4.42
CA VAL A 86 -16.47 1.83 -3.17
C VAL A 86 -16.38 0.30 -3.26
N CYS A 87 -17.43 -0.39 -3.72
CA CYS A 87 -17.41 -1.83 -3.92
C CYS A 87 -16.30 -2.26 -4.90
N THR A 88 -16.13 -1.52 -6.00
CA THR A 88 -15.10 -1.82 -7.01
C THR A 88 -13.69 -1.69 -6.44
N VAL A 89 -13.39 -0.59 -5.75
CA VAL A 89 -12.04 -0.36 -5.18
C VAL A 89 -11.77 -1.22 -3.94
N THR A 90 -12.80 -1.52 -3.12
CA THR A 90 -12.71 -2.54 -2.07
C THR A 90 -12.41 -3.91 -2.65
N GLY A 91 -12.93 -4.20 -3.85
CA GLY A 91 -12.62 -5.40 -4.62
C GLY A 91 -11.12 -5.63 -4.80
N ALA A 92 -10.30 -4.58 -4.92
CA ALA A 92 -8.85 -4.71 -5.01
C ALA A 92 -8.21 -5.26 -3.72
N SER A 93 -8.60 -4.72 -2.56
CA SER A 93 -8.16 -5.20 -1.24
C SER A 93 -8.63 -6.62 -0.97
N PHE A 94 -9.89 -6.90 -1.31
CA PHE A 94 -10.50 -8.23 -1.22
C PHE A 94 -9.77 -9.26 -2.09
N LEU A 95 -9.59 -8.97 -3.38
CA LEU A 95 -8.92 -9.84 -4.34
C LEU A 95 -7.47 -10.10 -3.93
N ASN A 96 -6.75 -9.08 -3.47
CA ASN A 96 -5.36 -9.24 -3.03
C ASN A 96 -5.24 -10.26 -1.87
N THR A 97 -6.08 -10.12 -0.85
CA THR A 97 -6.05 -11.05 0.29
C THR A 97 -6.61 -12.42 -0.07
N LEU A 98 -7.65 -12.46 -0.91
CA LEU A 98 -8.19 -13.72 -1.43
C LEU A 98 -7.12 -14.49 -2.22
N ALA A 99 -6.37 -13.80 -3.08
CA ALA A 99 -5.28 -14.39 -3.86
C ALA A 99 -4.13 -14.95 -3.00
N SER A 100 -3.80 -14.32 -1.87
CA SER A 100 -2.78 -14.87 -0.98
C SER A 100 -3.33 -16.07 -0.21
N GLN A 101 -4.53 -15.95 0.37
CA GLN A 101 -5.09 -16.94 1.28
C GLN A 101 -5.59 -18.20 0.56
N SER A 102 -6.24 -18.06 -0.59
CA SER A 102 -6.74 -19.21 -1.35
C SER A 102 -5.63 -20.17 -1.78
N VAL A 103 -4.44 -19.63 -2.10
CA VAL A 103 -3.31 -20.46 -2.53
C VAL A 103 -2.73 -21.26 -1.35
N VAL A 104 -2.83 -20.75 -0.12
CA VAL A 104 -2.34 -21.45 1.08
C VAL A 104 -3.01 -22.82 1.24
N ILE A 105 -4.31 -22.91 0.99
CA ILE A 105 -5.08 -24.16 1.15
C ILE A 105 -4.73 -25.19 0.06
N ILE A 106 -4.44 -24.75 -1.17
CA ILE A 106 -4.18 -25.65 -2.30
C ILE A 106 -2.70 -25.95 -2.53
N LEU A 107 -1.78 -25.40 -1.72
CA LEU A 107 -0.34 -25.67 -1.80
C LEU A 107 -0.01 -27.16 -1.97
N PRO A 108 -0.54 -28.10 -1.16
CA PRO A 108 -0.21 -29.52 -1.30
C PRO A 108 -0.67 -30.14 -2.63
N GLN A 109 -1.70 -29.57 -3.26
CA GLN A 109 -2.20 -30.02 -4.56
C GLN A 109 -1.32 -29.48 -5.70
N ILE A 110 -0.88 -28.23 -5.58
CA ILE A 110 0.09 -27.63 -6.49
C ILE A 110 1.42 -28.40 -6.44
N GLY A 111 1.90 -28.71 -5.23
CA GLY A 111 3.15 -29.44 -5.03
C GLY A 111 3.16 -30.81 -5.71
N ARG A 112 2.07 -31.58 -5.54
CA ARG A 112 1.90 -32.88 -6.23
C ARG A 112 1.73 -32.74 -7.74
N ALA A 113 1.09 -31.68 -8.23
CA ALA A 113 0.83 -31.50 -9.65
C ALA A 113 2.06 -31.00 -10.44
N LEU A 114 2.96 -30.27 -9.79
CA LEU A 114 4.16 -29.68 -10.38
C LEU A 114 5.46 -30.34 -9.92
N ASP A 115 5.35 -31.42 -9.12
CA ASP A 115 6.46 -32.15 -8.50
C ASP A 115 7.43 -31.24 -7.72
N VAL A 116 6.85 -30.31 -6.94
CA VAL A 116 7.61 -29.32 -6.17
C VAL A 116 8.01 -29.93 -4.82
N PRO A 117 9.30 -29.87 -4.44
CA PRO A 117 9.75 -30.27 -3.11
C PRO A 117 9.05 -29.48 -2.00
N ASP A 118 8.65 -30.14 -0.90
CA ASP A 118 7.97 -29.49 0.23
C ASP A 118 8.74 -28.29 0.80
N THR A 119 10.07 -28.34 0.75
CA THR A 119 10.95 -27.25 1.20
C THR A 119 10.84 -25.98 0.36
N ARG A 120 10.40 -26.08 -0.89
CA ARG A 120 10.21 -24.94 -1.82
C ARG A 120 8.76 -24.55 -2.00
N LEU A 121 7.83 -25.38 -1.54
CA LEU A 121 6.40 -25.18 -1.77
C LEU A 121 5.91 -23.83 -1.25
N GLN A 122 6.44 -23.37 -0.12
CA GLN A 122 6.11 -22.06 0.47
C GLN A 122 6.47 -20.88 -0.45
N TRP A 123 7.45 -21.05 -1.34
CA TRP A 123 7.89 -20.02 -2.29
C TRP A 123 6.77 -19.57 -3.24
N VAL A 124 5.82 -20.46 -3.52
CA VAL A 124 4.61 -20.18 -4.32
C VAL A 124 3.75 -19.07 -3.72
N VAL A 125 3.72 -18.93 -2.39
CA VAL A 125 3.02 -17.84 -1.71
C VAL A 125 3.94 -16.63 -1.54
N SER A 126 5.19 -16.88 -1.16
CA SER A 126 6.17 -15.82 -0.89
C SER A 126 6.46 -14.96 -2.12
N SER A 127 6.58 -15.56 -3.32
CA SER A 127 6.85 -14.84 -4.58
C SER A 127 5.81 -13.74 -4.88
N TYR A 128 4.53 -14.04 -4.62
CA TYR A 128 3.43 -13.07 -4.75
C TYR A 128 3.56 -11.92 -3.74
N VAL A 129 3.75 -12.25 -2.46
CA VAL A 129 3.82 -11.22 -1.39
C VAL A 129 5.07 -10.35 -1.54
N LEU A 130 6.18 -10.96 -1.96
CA LEU A 130 7.46 -10.30 -2.20
C LEU A 130 7.33 -9.23 -3.27
N THR A 131 6.84 -9.61 -4.46
CA THR A 131 6.64 -8.67 -5.57
C THR A 131 5.55 -7.66 -5.28
N PHE A 132 4.47 -8.06 -4.59
CA PHE A 132 3.45 -7.13 -4.12
C PHE A 132 4.10 -6.03 -3.29
N GLY A 133 4.88 -6.36 -2.25
CA GLY A 133 5.49 -5.37 -1.37
C GLY A 133 6.55 -4.47 -2.00
N CYS A 134 7.43 -5.04 -2.83
CA CYS A 134 8.59 -4.29 -3.36
C CYS A 134 8.22 -3.28 -4.45
N PHE A 135 7.05 -3.44 -5.07
CA PHE A 135 6.60 -2.60 -6.19
C PHE A 135 5.49 -1.62 -5.81
N LEU A 136 5.04 -1.59 -4.55
CA LEU A 136 4.00 -0.67 -4.07
C LEU A 136 4.35 0.80 -4.36
N LEU A 137 5.55 1.23 -3.97
CA LEU A 137 5.98 2.64 -4.10
C LEU A 137 6.11 3.07 -5.56
N LEU A 138 6.68 2.20 -6.41
CA LEU A 138 6.78 2.46 -7.84
C LEU A 138 5.40 2.64 -8.46
N TRP A 139 4.50 1.68 -8.25
CA TRP A 139 3.17 1.76 -8.85
C TRP A 139 2.27 2.83 -8.23
N GLY A 140 2.41 3.11 -6.93
CA GLY A 140 1.74 4.24 -6.29
C GLY A 140 2.11 5.56 -6.98
N ARG A 141 3.39 5.77 -7.27
CA ARG A 141 3.83 6.97 -7.99
C ARG A 141 3.38 7.01 -9.44
N ILE A 142 3.47 5.88 -10.16
CA ILE A 142 2.96 5.79 -11.53
C ILE A 142 1.46 6.10 -11.58
N ALA A 143 0.68 5.62 -10.61
CA ALA A 143 -0.75 5.92 -10.50
C ALA A 143 -1.03 7.41 -10.29
N ASP A 144 -0.22 8.08 -9.47
CA ASP A 144 -0.35 9.52 -9.25
C ASP A 144 0.03 10.35 -10.49
N ILE A 145 0.96 9.89 -11.33
CA ILE A 145 1.40 10.61 -12.56
C ILE A 145 0.53 10.28 -13.80
N TYR A 146 0.30 9.01 -14.10
CA TYR A 146 -0.41 8.57 -15.30
C TYR A 146 -1.93 8.57 -15.12
N GLY A 147 -2.40 8.65 -13.88
CA GLY A 147 -3.81 8.69 -13.52
C GLY A 147 -4.26 7.40 -12.85
N LYS A 148 -4.86 7.57 -11.67
CA LYS A 148 -5.25 6.47 -10.78
C LYS A 148 -6.26 5.52 -11.45
N ARG A 149 -7.23 6.03 -12.20
CA ARG A 149 -8.20 5.18 -12.92
C ARG A 149 -7.53 4.23 -13.92
N LEU A 150 -6.58 4.73 -14.71
CA LEU A 150 -5.91 3.93 -15.74
C LEU A 150 -5.09 2.80 -15.11
N ILE A 151 -4.29 3.11 -14.09
CA ILE A 151 -3.42 2.13 -13.43
C ILE A 151 -4.23 1.09 -12.66
N PHE A 152 -5.36 1.46 -12.05
CA PHE A 152 -6.27 0.50 -11.41
C PHE A 152 -6.82 -0.53 -12.40
N ILE A 153 -7.31 -0.07 -13.56
CA ILE A 153 -7.89 -0.93 -14.59
C ILE A 153 -6.82 -1.83 -15.21
N LEU A 154 -5.67 -1.26 -15.59
CA LEU A 154 -4.55 -2.02 -16.16
C LEU A 154 -4.00 -3.05 -15.15
N GLY A 155 -3.85 -2.66 -13.88
CA GLY A 155 -3.43 -3.57 -12.82
C GLY A 155 -4.42 -4.71 -12.63
N SER A 156 -5.73 -4.43 -12.60
CA SER A 156 -6.78 -5.46 -12.48
C SER A 156 -6.80 -6.41 -13.68
N PHE A 157 -6.62 -5.88 -14.90
CA PHE A 157 -6.53 -6.69 -16.11
C PHE A 157 -5.26 -7.55 -16.13
N TRP A 158 -4.12 -7.01 -15.67
CA TRP A 158 -2.88 -7.75 -15.52
C TRP A 158 -3.00 -8.92 -14.54
N VAL A 159 -3.64 -8.68 -13.37
CA VAL A 159 -3.96 -9.74 -12.40
C VAL A 159 -4.82 -10.83 -13.06
N THR A 160 -5.82 -10.43 -13.85
CA THR A 160 -6.68 -11.37 -14.58
C THR A 160 -5.87 -12.29 -15.49
N ILE A 161 -4.99 -11.72 -16.32
CA ILE A 161 -4.11 -12.47 -17.22
C ILE A 161 -3.21 -13.41 -16.43
N CYS A 162 -2.53 -12.91 -15.39
CA CYS A 162 -1.60 -13.72 -14.60
C CYS A 162 -2.32 -14.89 -13.90
N CYS A 163 -3.55 -14.70 -13.43
CA CYS A 163 -4.37 -15.77 -12.85
C CYS A 163 -4.73 -16.83 -13.90
N VAL A 164 -5.17 -16.42 -15.10
CA VAL A 164 -5.46 -17.38 -16.18
C VAL A 164 -4.21 -18.16 -16.54
N VAL A 165 -3.08 -17.49 -16.76
CA VAL A 165 -1.84 -18.14 -17.20
C VAL A 165 -1.30 -19.09 -16.13
N ASN A 166 -1.30 -18.70 -14.85
CA ASN A 166 -0.84 -19.55 -13.74
C ASN A 166 -1.54 -20.92 -13.71
N ALA A 167 -2.83 -20.99 -14.06
CA ALA A 167 -3.58 -22.25 -14.06
C ALA A 167 -3.04 -23.30 -15.05
N PHE A 168 -2.28 -22.87 -16.07
CA PHE A 168 -1.80 -23.74 -17.15
C PHE A 168 -0.28 -23.95 -17.15
N ILE A 169 0.46 -23.33 -16.24
CA ILE A 169 1.92 -23.46 -16.20
C ILE A 169 2.31 -24.85 -15.67
N PRO A 170 3.19 -25.60 -16.37
CA PRO A 170 3.57 -26.96 -15.99
C PRO A 170 4.86 -27.07 -15.16
N THR A 171 5.58 -25.97 -14.91
CA THR A 171 6.89 -25.99 -14.22
C THR A 171 6.91 -25.06 -13.01
N GLU A 172 7.49 -25.51 -11.89
CA GLU A 172 7.70 -24.73 -10.64
C GLU A 172 8.21 -23.31 -10.90
N ILE A 173 9.36 -23.18 -11.58
CA ILE A 173 10.04 -21.89 -11.77
C ILE A 173 9.16 -20.89 -12.53
N ALA A 174 8.54 -21.33 -13.63
CA ALA A 174 7.64 -20.47 -14.38
C ALA A 174 6.38 -20.13 -13.56
N PHE A 175 5.89 -21.06 -12.74
CA PHE A 175 4.73 -20.84 -11.88
C PHE A 175 5.03 -19.75 -10.85
N ASP A 176 6.17 -19.84 -10.17
CA ASP A 176 6.62 -18.84 -9.21
C ASP A 176 6.87 -17.47 -9.85
N LEU A 177 7.41 -17.45 -11.07
CA LEU A 177 7.61 -16.21 -11.82
C LEU A 177 6.27 -15.54 -12.12
N PHE A 178 5.27 -16.28 -12.59
CA PHE A 178 3.93 -15.73 -12.84
C PHE A 178 3.17 -15.42 -11.56
N ARG A 179 3.46 -16.07 -10.43
CA ARG A 179 2.99 -15.66 -9.10
C ARG A 179 3.61 -14.34 -8.67
N GLY A 180 4.88 -14.10 -9.00
CA GLY A 180 5.51 -12.80 -8.87
C GLY A 180 4.88 -11.74 -9.77
N LEU A 181 4.62 -12.04 -11.05
CA LEU A 181 3.93 -11.12 -11.95
C LEU A 181 2.49 -10.82 -11.49
N HIS A 182 1.82 -11.78 -10.86
CA HIS A 182 0.53 -11.59 -10.21
C HIS A 182 0.63 -10.57 -9.06
N GLY A 183 1.64 -10.69 -8.19
CA GLY A 183 1.89 -9.71 -7.12
C GLY A 183 2.16 -8.29 -7.63
N LEU A 184 2.85 -8.17 -8.77
CA LEU A 184 3.08 -6.88 -9.45
C LEU A 184 1.76 -6.19 -9.85
N GLY A 185 0.78 -6.96 -10.35
CA GLY A 185 -0.56 -6.44 -10.67
C GLY A 185 -1.32 -5.99 -9.43
N ALA A 186 -1.22 -6.73 -8.32
CA ALA A 186 -1.79 -6.34 -7.04
C ALA A 186 -1.16 -5.05 -6.49
N ALA A 187 0.16 -4.87 -6.69
CA ALA A 187 0.88 -3.66 -6.31
C ALA A 187 0.44 -2.43 -7.12
N ALA A 188 0.01 -2.64 -8.37
CA ALA A 188 -0.62 -1.59 -9.17
C ALA A 188 -2.04 -1.26 -8.71
N ASN A 189 -2.76 -2.23 -8.14
CA ASN A 189 -4.18 -2.11 -7.83
C ASN A 189 -4.44 -1.48 -6.44
N VAL A 190 -3.85 -2.04 -5.38
CA VAL A 190 -4.11 -1.69 -3.97
C VAL A 190 -3.80 -0.21 -3.62
N PRO A 191 -2.59 0.33 -3.87
CA PRO A 191 -2.31 1.73 -3.53
C PRO A 191 -3.15 2.69 -4.38
N THR A 192 -3.44 2.32 -5.62
CA THR A 192 -4.28 3.09 -6.53
C THR A 192 -5.72 3.16 -6.05
N ALA A 193 -6.26 2.06 -5.50
CA ALA A 193 -7.58 2.01 -4.88
C ALA A 193 -7.70 3.02 -3.73
N ILE A 194 -6.70 3.05 -2.84
CA ILE A 194 -6.61 4.04 -1.75
C ILE A 194 -6.54 5.47 -2.32
N GLY A 195 -5.75 5.65 -3.38
CA GLY A 195 -5.65 6.92 -4.11
C GLY A 195 -6.98 7.42 -4.67
N ILE A 196 -7.77 6.52 -5.28
CA ILE A 196 -9.09 6.83 -5.83
C ILE A 196 -10.04 7.25 -4.70
N LEU A 197 -10.07 6.50 -3.58
CA LEU A 197 -10.90 6.85 -2.43
C LEU A 197 -10.52 8.21 -1.83
N GLY A 198 -9.21 8.45 -1.66
CA GLY A 198 -8.70 9.69 -1.09
C GLY A 198 -8.98 10.93 -1.93
N THR A 199 -9.06 10.78 -3.26
CA THR A 199 -9.33 11.88 -4.20
C THR A 199 -10.82 12.07 -4.50
N THR A 200 -11.63 11.00 -4.46
CA THR A 200 -13.05 11.03 -4.82
C THR A 200 -13.92 11.58 -3.69
N PHE A 201 -13.63 11.20 -2.44
CA PHE A 201 -14.44 11.58 -1.29
C PHE A 201 -13.81 12.75 -0.54
N PRO A 202 -14.53 13.87 -0.35
CA PRO A 202 -14.06 14.96 0.50
C PRO A 202 -14.00 14.53 1.99
N PRO A 203 -13.24 15.24 2.83
CA PRO A 203 -13.24 15.03 4.28
C PRO A 203 -14.67 14.97 4.85
N GLY A 204 -14.97 13.93 5.63
CA GLY A 204 -16.29 13.78 6.25
C GLY A 204 -16.76 12.32 6.34
N LYS A 205 -18.03 12.14 6.70
CA LYS A 205 -18.64 10.81 6.93
C LYS A 205 -18.50 9.87 5.73
N ALA A 206 -18.70 10.37 4.51
CA ALA A 206 -18.62 9.57 3.29
C ALA A 206 -17.22 8.96 3.08
N LYS A 207 -16.15 9.74 3.30
CA LYS A 207 -14.76 9.26 3.23
C LYS A 207 -14.49 8.22 4.32
N ASN A 208 -14.94 8.45 5.55
CA ASN A 208 -14.75 7.48 6.64
C ASN A 208 -15.42 6.13 6.33
N TYR A 209 -16.65 6.13 5.82
CA TYR A 209 -17.33 4.90 5.40
C TYR A 209 -16.60 4.21 4.23
N ALA A 210 -16.13 4.98 3.24
CA ALA A 210 -15.43 4.42 2.09
C ALA A 210 -14.10 3.74 2.48
N PHE A 211 -13.29 4.38 3.33
CA PHE A 211 -12.04 3.79 3.83
C PHE A 211 -12.28 2.60 4.76
N SER A 212 -13.35 2.63 5.55
CA SER A 212 -13.74 1.49 6.40
C SER A 212 -14.20 0.29 5.57
N ALA A 213 -15.02 0.53 4.54
CA ALA A 213 -15.44 -0.51 3.60
C ALA A 213 -14.25 -1.10 2.83
N TYR A 214 -13.29 -0.27 2.44
CA TYR A 214 -12.05 -0.73 1.82
C TYR A 214 -11.20 -1.60 2.76
N ALA A 215 -11.06 -1.20 4.02
CA ALA A 215 -10.35 -1.95 5.04
C ALA A 215 -11.01 -3.32 5.31
N ALA A 216 -12.34 -3.38 5.34
CA ALA A 216 -13.09 -4.62 5.49
C ALA A 216 -12.88 -5.61 4.34
N GLY A 217 -12.43 -5.14 3.16
CA GLY A 217 -12.14 -6.00 2.01
C GLY A 217 -11.11 -7.09 2.33
N ALA A 218 -10.05 -6.78 3.06
CA ALA A 218 -8.99 -7.74 3.37
C ALA A 218 -9.47 -8.93 4.25
N PRO A 219 -10.09 -8.73 5.44
CA PRO A 219 -10.58 -9.84 6.25
C PRO A 219 -11.67 -10.64 5.54
N LEU A 220 -12.58 -9.98 4.80
CA LEU A 220 -13.57 -10.65 3.96
C LEU A 220 -12.89 -11.53 2.89
N GLY A 221 -11.88 -11.00 2.21
CA GLY A 221 -11.10 -11.73 1.20
C GLY A 221 -10.38 -12.95 1.78
N SER A 222 -9.88 -12.84 3.02
CA SER A 222 -9.27 -13.96 3.73
C SER A 222 -10.25 -15.09 4.00
N VAL A 223 -11.42 -14.78 4.58
CA VAL A 223 -12.45 -15.78 4.91
C VAL A 223 -13.00 -16.41 3.63
N CYS A 224 -13.41 -15.60 2.66
CA CYS A 224 -13.90 -16.10 1.37
C CYS A 224 -12.81 -16.90 0.64
N GLY A 225 -11.55 -16.48 0.72
CA GLY A 225 -10.45 -17.18 0.08
C GLY A 225 -10.22 -18.57 0.63
N ASN A 226 -10.25 -18.72 1.95
CA ASN A 226 -10.16 -20.04 2.61
C ASN A 226 -11.36 -20.93 2.26
N LEU A 227 -12.58 -20.38 2.25
CA LEU A 227 -13.80 -21.14 1.95
C LEU A 227 -13.84 -21.60 0.48
N VAL A 228 -13.61 -20.68 -0.46
CA VAL A 228 -13.63 -20.97 -1.90
C VAL A 228 -12.53 -21.96 -2.26
N SER A 229 -11.32 -21.78 -1.73
CA SER A 229 -10.22 -22.72 -1.99
C SER A 229 -10.45 -24.09 -1.36
N GLY A 230 -10.99 -24.17 -0.14
CA GLY A 230 -11.32 -25.44 0.50
C GLY A 230 -12.36 -26.25 -0.29
N LEU A 231 -13.43 -25.60 -0.73
CA LEU A 231 -14.46 -26.24 -1.56
C LEU A 231 -13.92 -26.66 -2.93
N ILE A 232 -13.15 -25.79 -3.59
CA ILE A 232 -12.54 -26.13 -4.88
C ILE A 232 -11.53 -27.27 -4.73
N ALA A 233 -10.73 -27.27 -3.66
CA ALA A 233 -9.74 -28.30 -3.39
C ALA A 233 -10.35 -29.70 -3.22
N GLU A 234 -11.55 -29.78 -2.63
CA GLU A 234 -12.24 -31.05 -2.40
C GLU A 234 -12.97 -31.55 -3.65
N TRP A 235 -13.64 -30.67 -4.39
CA TRP A 235 -14.58 -31.06 -5.46
C TRP A 235 -14.07 -30.81 -6.88
N ALA A 236 -12.97 -30.08 -7.05
CA ALA A 236 -12.46 -29.65 -8.34
C ALA A 236 -10.92 -29.63 -8.39
N SER A 237 -10.36 -29.32 -9.57
CA SER A 237 -8.92 -29.10 -9.70
C SER A 237 -8.49 -27.78 -9.07
N TRP A 238 -7.32 -27.74 -8.43
CA TRP A 238 -6.69 -26.52 -7.90
C TRP A 238 -6.63 -25.37 -8.92
N LYS A 239 -6.58 -25.69 -10.21
CA LYS A 239 -6.62 -24.72 -11.33
C LYS A 239 -7.86 -23.82 -11.29
N TRP A 240 -8.99 -24.31 -10.80
CA TRP A 240 -10.23 -23.53 -10.67
C TRP A 240 -10.14 -22.43 -9.62
N VAL A 241 -9.22 -22.51 -8.64
CA VAL A 241 -8.96 -21.39 -7.72
C VAL A 241 -8.42 -20.19 -8.50
N PHE A 242 -7.46 -20.43 -9.39
CA PHE A 242 -6.92 -19.41 -10.30
C PHE A 242 -7.97 -18.93 -11.31
N GLY A 243 -8.84 -19.82 -11.79
CA GLY A 243 -9.99 -19.45 -12.62
C GLY A 243 -10.97 -18.51 -11.89
N ALA A 244 -11.34 -18.82 -10.64
CA ALA A 244 -12.22 -17.98 -9.83
C ALA A 244 -11.58 -16.61 -9.55
N LEU A 245 -10.28 -16.59 -9.22
CA LEU A 245 -9.49 -15.37 -9.09
C LEU A 245 -9.49 -14.53 -10.37
N ALA A 246 -9.29 -15.17 -11.53
CA ALA A 246 -9.31 -14.49 -12.83
C ALA A 246 -10.69 -13.89 -13.14
N ILE A 247 -11.77 -14.64 -12.92
CA ILE A 247 -13.15 -14.15 -13.13
C ILE A 247 -13.41 -12.92 -12.25
N MET A 248 -13.04 -12.99 -10.97
CA MET A 248 -13.23 -11.88 -10.04
C MET A 248 -12.38 -10.66 -10.39
N ALA A 249 -11.11 -10.86 -10.74
CA ALA A 249 -10.22 -9.80 -11.21
C ALA A 249 -10.75 -9.14 -12.48
N GLY A 250 -11.28 -9.94 -13.41
CA GLY A 250 -11.90 -9.46 -14.65
C GLY A 250 -13.16 -8.64 -14.37
N MET A 251 -14.02 -9.10 -13.45
CA MET A 251 -15.19 -8.33 -13.01
C MET A 251 -14.79 -7.00 -12.39
N ILE A 252 -13.75 -6.95 -11.55
CA ILE A 252 -13.24 -5.71 -10.96
C ILE A 252 -12.65 -4.79 -12.04
N ALA A 253 -11.95 -5.33 -13.03
CA ALA A 253 -11.41 -4.54 -14.14
C ALA A 253 -12.55 -3.89 -14.96
N VAL A 254 -13.57 -4.67 -15.31
CA VAL A 254 -14.75 -4.20 -16.05
C VAL A 254 -15.54 -3.18 -15.21
N ALA A 255 -15.79 -3.46 -13.94
CA ALA A 255 -16.42 -2.52 -13.02
C ALA A 255 -15.59 -1.23 -12.88
N GLY A 256 -14.26 -1.32 -12.86
CA GLY A 256 -13.36 -0.16 -12.84
C GLY A 256 -13.54 0.76 -14.05
N VAL A 257 -13.80 0.20 -15.23
CA VAL A 257 -14.10 0.98 -16.45
C VAL A 257 -15.41 1.76 -16.29
N PHE A 258 -16.45 1.19 -15.71
CA PHE A 258 -17.77 1.83 -15.63
C PHE A 258 -18.00 2.67 -14.37
N CYS A 259 -17.44 2.27 -13.23
CA CYS A 259 -17.74 2.85 -11.92
C CYS A 259 -16.74 3.94 -11.49
N ILE A 260 -15.49 3.89 -11.97
CA ILE A 260 -14.48 4.90 -11.61
C ILE A 260 -14.63 6.09 -12.58
N PRO A 261 -14.96 7.31 -12.10
CA PRO A 261 -15.15 8.47 -12.97
C PRO A 261 -13.84 8.87 -13.66
N SER A 262 -13.96 9.41 -14.87
CA SER A 262 -12.84 10.12 -15.51
C SER A 262 -12.43 11.31 -14.64
N PRO A 263 -11.12 11.60 -14.49
CA PRO A 263 -10.70 12.81 -13.82
C PRO A 263 -11.32 14.06 -14.51
N PRO A 264 -11.70 15.10 -13.73
CA PRO A 264 -12.19 16.36 -14.25
C PRO A 264 -11.25 16.95 -15.32
N PRO A 265 -11.77 17.71 -16.30
CA PRO A 265 -10.94 18.36 -17.33
C PRO A 265 -9.81 19.21 -16.76
N GLU A 266 -10.02 19.89 -15.63
CA GLU A 266 -9.03 20.72 -14.93
C GLU A 266 -7.84 19.93 -14.37
N LEU A 267 -8.03 18.65 -14.07
CA LEU A 267 -6.99 17.71 -13.62
C LEU A 267 -6.44 16.86 -14.78
N ARG A 268 -6.97 17.03 -16.00
CA ARG A 268 -6.31 16.48 -17.18
C ARG A 268 -5.10 17.37 -17.42
N PRO A 269 -3.87 16.84 -17.33
CA PRO A 269 -2.72 17.63 -17.74
C PRO A 269 -2.92 17.99 -19.22
N GLU A 270 -3.14 19.27 -19.49
CA GLU A 270 -3.21 19.83 -20.84
C GLU A 270 -2.04 19.27 -21.65
N HIS A 271 -2.33 18.51 -22.71
CA HIS A 271 -1.41 18.18 -23.80
C HIS A 271 0.06 17.90 -23.42
N ASN A 272 0.32 17.30 -22.26
CA ASN A 272 1.67 16.95 -21.86
C ASN A 272 2.03 15.62 -22.52
N ASN A 273 2.85 15.72 -23.56
CA ASN A 273 3.48 14.61 -24.28
C ASN A 273 3.80 13.45 -23.33
N LEU A 274 3.53 12.20 -23.74
CA LEU A 274 3.86 10.98 -22.95
C LEU A 274 5.29 11.06 -22.37
N ARG A 275 6.22 11.61 -23.17
CA ARG A 275 7.62 11.85 -22.83
C ARG A 275 7.82 12.74 -21.58
N SER A 276 6.98 13.77 -21.39
CA SER A 276 7.00 14.65 -20.21
C SER A 276 6.54 13.89 -18.95
N LYS A 277 5.49 13.07 -19.06
CA LYS A 277 5.04 12.21 -17.95
C LYS A 277 6.06 11.13 -17.60
N THR A 278 6.68 10.50 -18.59
CA THR A 278 7.73 9.50 -18.36
C THR A 278 8.98 10.14 -17.73
N ALA A 279 9.32 11.37 -18.09
CA ALA A 279 10.41 12.13 -17.48
C ALA A 279 10.09 12.61 -16.05
N ALA A 280 8.81 12.71 -15.69
CA ALA A 280 8.36 13.03 -14.34
C ALA A 280 8.47 11.83 -13.36
N VAL A 281 8.62 10.61 -13.87
CA VAL A 281 8.87 9.43 -13.02
C VAL A 281 10.36 9.38 -12.66
N ASP A 282 10.65 9.35 -11.36
CA ASP A 282 12.00 9.09 -10.85
C ASP A 282 12.35 7.60 -10.99
N TRP A 283 12.77 7.19 -12.19
CA TRP A 283 13.17 5.81 -12.49
C TRP A 283 14.38 5.34 -11.70
N ILE A 284 15.31 6.24 -11.37
CA ILE A 284 16.50 5.93 -10.57
C ILE A 284 16.08 5.62 -9.14
N GLY A 285 15.30 6.50 -8.52
CA GLY A 285 14.76 6.29 -7.18
C GLY A 285 13.87 5.05 -7.12
N ALA A 286 13.03 4.83 -8.13
CA ALA A 286 12.19 3.64 -8.20
C ALA A 286 13.02 2.34 -8.28
N THR A 287 14.07 2.33 -9.10
CA THR A 287 14.97 1.17 -9.21
C THR A 287 15.70 0.93 -7.89
N LEU A 288 16.22 1.98 -7.24
CA LEU A 288 16.89 1.87 -5.95
C LEU A 288 15.97 1.28 -4.88
N ILE A 289 14.76 1.83 -4.70
CA ILE A 289 13.86 1.34 -3.65
C ILE A 289 13.33 -0.05 -3.95
N THR A 290 12.99 -0.36 -5.21
CA THR A 290 12.47 -1.69 -5.58
C THR A 290 13.57 -2.75 -5.45
N CYS A 291 14.79 -2.49 -5.94
CA CYS A 291 15.90 -3.43 -5.76
C CYS A 291 16.31 -3.57 -4.29
N GLY A 292 16.33 -2.48 -3.53
CA GLY A 292 16.64 -2.49 -2.10
C GLY A 292 15.61 -3.29 -1.30
N LEU A 293 14.32 -3.04 -1.49
CA LEU A 293 13.25 -3.79 -0.84
C LEU A 293 13.21 -5.24 -1.29
N LEU A 294 13.43 -5.52 -2.58
CA LEU A 294 13.46 -6.88 -3.12
C LEU A 294 14.59 -7.69 -2.49
N ALA A 295 15.81 -7.14 -2.45
CA ALA A 295 16.95 -7.78 -1.81
C ALA A 295 16.71 -8.00 -0.31
N LEU A 296 16.19 -7.00 0.40
CA LEU A 296 15.88 -7.11 1.83
C LEU A 296 14.83 -8.19 2.11
N MET A 297 13.69 -8.09 1.44
CA MET A 297 12.57 -9.03 1.64
C MET A 297 12.94 -10.44 1.20
N PHE A 298 13.71 -10.59 0.12
CA PHE A 298 14.24 -11.89 -0.33
C PHE A 298 15.16 -12.50 0.74
N ALA A 299 16.13 -11.73 1.25
CA ALA A 299 17.04 -12.19 2.30
C ALA A 299 16.30 -12.58 3.59
N LEU A 300 15.30 -11.79 4.00
CA LEU A 300 14.51 -12.08 5.20
C LEU A 300 13.59 -13.31 5.02
N THR A 301 13.11 -13.55 3.81
CA THR A 301 12.26 -14.71 3.50
C THR A 301 13.12 -15.98 3.46
N GLU A 302 14.20 -15.97 2.68
CA GLU A 302 15.11 -17.10 2.54
C GLU A 302 15.89 -17.39 3.83
N GLY A 303 16.17 -16.37 4.65
CA GLY A 303 16.80 -16.53 5.96
C GLY A 303 16.07 -17.48 6.90
N ASN A 304 14.73 -17.57 6.76
CA ASN A 304 13.93 -18.51 7.53
C ASN A 304 13.96 -19.94 6.96
N VAL A 305 14.36 -20.13 5.70
CA VAL A 305 14.38 -21.43 5.01
C VAL A 305 15.78 -22.03 5.03
N VAL A 306 16.77 -21.32 4.49
CA VAL A 306 18.16 -21.80 4.40
C VAL A 306 18.97 -21.55 5.67
N GLY A 307 18.44 -20.74 6.59
CA GLY A 307 19.09 -20.37 7.84
C GLY A 307 19.92 -19.08 7.75
N TRP A 308 19.91 -18.34 8.84
CA TRP A 308 20.55 -17.01 8.98
C TRP A 308 22.08 -17.02 8.92
N THR A 309 22.71 -18.19 8.97
CA THR A 309 24.18 -18.35 8.98
C THR A 309 24.77 -18.43 7.58
N ALA A 310 23.96 -18.61 6.54
CA ALA A 310 24.45 -18.62 5.18
C ALA A 310 25.07 -17.25 4.86
N PRO A 311 26.36 -17.16 4.46
CA PRO A 311 27.08 -15.90 4.35
C PRO A 311 26.42 -14.86 3.44
N TRP A 312 25.69 -15.31 2.43
CA TRP A 312 25.01 -14.45 1.48
C TRP A 312 23.80 -13.72 2.06
N ILE A 313 23.16 -14.23 3.13
CA ILE A 313 21.99 -13.57 3.75
C ILE A 313 22.38 -12.29 4.48
N PRO A 314 23.32 -12.29 5.46
CA PRO A 314 23.75 -11.06 6.11
C PRO A 314 24.34 -10.04 5.13
N VAL A 315 25.09 -10.50 4.12
CA VAL A 315 25.62 -9.62 3.07
C VAL A 315 24.49 -8.95 2.29
N LEU A 316 23.48 -9.72 1.87
CA LEU A 316 22.34 -9.18 1.12
C LEU A 316 21.52 -8.20 1.98
N ILE A 317 21.35 -8.48 3.27
CA ILE A 317 20.72 -7.55 4.22
C ILE A 317 21.51 -6.24 4.30
N VAL A 318 22.82 -6.28 4.55
CA VAL A 318 23.66 -5.07 4.65
C VAL A 318 23.64 -4.27 3.35
N VAL A 319 23.78 -4.94 2.20
CA VAL A 319 23.71 -4.29 0.89
C VAL A 319 22.34 -3.65 0.67
N SER A 320 21.26 -4.34 1.00
CA SER A 320 19.90 -3.83 0.86
C SER A 320 19.65 -2.57 1.70
N PHE A 321 20.15 -2.53 2.94
CA PHE A 321 20.13 -1.33 3.77
C PHE A 321 20.92 -0.18 3.13
N GLY A 322 22.11 -0.47 2.60
CA GLY A 322 22.90 0.52 1.88
C GLY A 322 22.16 1.12 0.68
N VAL A 323 21.46 0.29 -0.10
CA VAL A 323 20.65 0.73 -1.25
C VAL A 323 19.43 1.57 -0.82
N ILE A 324 18.74 1.19 0.26
CA ILE A 324 17.61 1.95 0.81
C ILE A 324 18.08 3.31 1.36
N VAL A 325 19.24 3.36 2.01
CA VAL A 325 19.86 4.61 2.47
C VAL A 325 20.25 5.48 1.27
N ALA A 326 20.83 4.90 0.22
CA ALA A 326 21.13 5.62 -1.01
C ALA A 326 19.86 6.19 -1.67
N PHE A 327 18.76 5.43 -1.68
CA PHE A 327 17.45 5.94 -2.10
C PHE A 327 17.02 7.17 -1.31
N PHE A 328 17.14 7.15 0.02
CA PHE A 328 16.76 8.29 0.85
C PHE A 328 17.58 9.56 0.51
N PHE A 329 18.89 9.42 0.35
CA PHE A 329 19.75 10.53 -0.07
C PHE A 329 19.42 11.00 -1.49
N TRP A 330 19.09 10.10 -2.40
CA TRP A 330 18.66 10.43 -3.75
C TRP A 330 17.35 11.22 -3.76
N GLN A 331 16.33 10.77 -3.02
CA GLN A 331 15.05 11.50 -2.92
C GLN A 331 15.26 12.90 -2.34
N ARG A 332 16.08 13.02 -1.28
CA ARG A 332 16.42 14.33 -0.68
C ARG A 332 17.16 15.24 -1.66
N TYR A 333 18.10 14.69 -2.43
CA TYR A 333 18.80 15.44 -3.48
C TYR A 333 17.83 15.92 -4.56
N LEU A 334 16.91 15.06 -5.02
CA LEU A 334 15.95 15.40 -6.05
C LEU A 334 15.01 16.52 -5.58
N GLU A 335 14.53 16.43 -4.34
CA GLU A 335 13.65 17.42 -3.73
C GLU A 335 14.31 18.78 -3.50
N GLN A 336 15.61 18.81 -3.14
CA GLN A 336 16.30 20.06 -2.80
C GLN A 336 16.96 20.75 -3.99
N LYS A 337 17.46 19.99 -4.97
CA LYS A 337 18.36 20.50 -6.01
C LYS A 337 17.79 20.41 -7.41
N THR A 338 16.66 19.74 -7.61
CA THR A 338 16.10 19.50 -8.94
C THR A 338 14.64 19.93 -8.99
N ASN A 339 14.19 20.42 -10.15
CA ASN A 339 12.78 20.71 -10.40
C ASN A 339 11.96 19.45 -10.80
N ARG A 340 12.54 18.24 -10.62
CA ARG A 340 11.92 16.97 -10.96
C ARG A 340 11.18 16.42 -9.75
N PRO A 341 9.95 15.90 -9.93
CA PRO A 341 9.15 15.55 -8.79
C PRO A 341 9.62 14.18 -8.22
N PRO A 342 9.99 14.08 -6.93
CA PRO A 342 10.52 12.85 -6.34
C PRO A 342 9.49 11.71 -6.33
N LEU A 343 9.96 10.46 -6.16
CA LEU A 343 9.09 9.31 -5.94
C LEU A 343 8.32 9.46 -4.63
N VAL A 344 9.04 9.86 -3.58
CA VAL A 344 8.50 10.17 -2.26
C VAL A 344 9.16 11.46 -1.77
N LYS A 345 8.35 12.49 -1.49
CA LYS A 345 8.85 13.76 -0.92
C LYS A 345 9.33 13.48 0.51
N VAL A 346 10.62 13.70 0.78
CA VAL A 346 11.22 13.46 2.10
C VAL A 346 10.67 14.45 3.12
N SER A 347 10.29 15.65 2.67
CA SER A 347 9.61 16.66 3.51
C SER A 347 8.32 16.17 4.17
N ILE A 348 7.62 15.18 3.62
CA ILE A 348 6.41 14.60 4.23
C ILE A 348 6.75 14.00 5.60
N PHE A 349 7.95 13.40 5.74
CA PHE A 349 8.42 12.81 6.99
C PHE A 349 8.86 13.85 8.03
N ASN A 350 8.99 15.13 7.68
CA ASN A 350 9.21 16.19 8.67
C ASN A 350 7.96 16.38 9.55
N ASN A 351 6.77 16.01 9.05
CA ASN A 351 5.58 15.94 9.89
C ASN A 351 5.69 14.71 10.80
N TRP A 352 6.02 14.96 12.07
CA TRP A 352 6.14 13.91 13.09
C TRP A 352 4.93 12.97 13.10
N ARG A 353 3.69 13.47 12.96
CA ARG A 353 2.50 12.61 13.01
C ARG A 353 2.45 11.64 11.84
N PHE A 354 2.84 12.08 10.65
CA PHE A 354 2.90 11.22 9.46
C PHE A 354 3.94 10.11 9.66
N THR A 355 5.15 10.48 10.10
CA THR A 355 6.23 9.52 10.38
C THR A 355 5.83 8.53 11.47
N ALA A 356 5.22 9.01 12.55
CA ALA A 356 4.73 8.18 13.64
C ALA A 356 3.68 7.17 13.14
N VAL A 357 2.78 7.55 12.23
CA VAL A 357 1.82 6.59 11.65
C VAL A 357 2.50 5.48 10.85
N MET A 358 3.53 5.78 10.06
CA MET A 358 4.30 4.75 9.35
C MET A 358 5.00 3.79 10.31
N ILE A 359 5.57 4.33 11.40
CA ILE A 359 6.24 3.53 12.43
C ILE A 359 5.22 2.65 13.18
N ILE A 360 4.11 3.23 13.64
CA ILE A 360 3.00 2.50 14.30
C ILE A 360 2.53 1.37 13.40
N MET A 361 2.33 1.63 12.11
CA MET A 361 1.91 0.63 11.14
C MET A 361 2.88 -0.55 11.05
N GLY A 362 4.17 -0.27 10.98
CA GLY A 362 5.22 -1.29 10.92
C GLY A 362 5.28 -2.14 12.19
N PHE A 363 5.34 -1.53 13.37
CA PHE A 363 5.35 -2.27 14.64
C PHE A 363 4.05 -3.05 14.87
N PHE A 364 2.90 -2.45 14.56
CA PHE A 364 1.61 -3.09 14.74
C PHE A 364 1.47 -4.34 13.84
N PHE A 365 1.66 -4.22 12.53
CA PHE A 365 1.55 -5.37 11.62
C PHE A 365 2.67 -6.38 11.81
N GLY A 366 3.85 -5.90 12.23
CA GLY A 366 4.95 -6.71 12.73
C GLY A 366 4.52 -7.65 13.85
N GLY A 367 4.00 -7.06 14.93
CA GLY A 367 3.58 -7.83 16.11
C GLY A 367 2.32 -8.68 15.87
N PHE A 368 1.38 -8.19 15.07
CA PHE A 368 0.19 -8.96 14.71
C PHE A 368 0.53 -10.21 13.88
N ASN A 369 1.40 -10.07 12.87
CA ASN A 369 1.80 -11.23 12.06
C ASN A 369 2.62 -12.24 12.87
N ASN A 370 3.52 -11.75 13.71
CA ASN A 370 4.32 -12.59 14.59
C ASN A 370 3.44 -13.33 15.62
N TYR A 371 2.42 -12.69 16.18
CA TYR A 371 1.40 -13.35 17.00
C TYR A 371 0.78 -14.58 16.31
N LEU A 372 0.32 -14.43 15.06
CA LEU A 372 -0.33 -15.53 14.32
C LEU A 372 0.63 -16.69 14.05
N ILE A 373 1.88 -16.39 13.74
CA ILE A 373 2.92 -17.40 13.48
C ILE A 373 3.22 -18.18 14.78
N TYR A 374 3.47 -17.48 15.88
CA TYR A 374 3.78 -18.14 17.15
C TYR A 374 2.60 -18.91 17.73
N ALA A 375 1.37 -18.44 17.52
CA ALA A 375 0.19 -19.23 17.87
C ALA A 375 0.09 -20.53 17.05
N THR A 376 0.51 -20.50 15.78
CA THR A 376 0.59 -21.69 14.93
C THR A 376 1.67 -22.65 15.45
N TYR A 377 2.88 -22.17 15.74
CA TYR A 377 3.95 -22.99 16.32
C TYR A 377 3.56 -23.58 17.68
N TYR A 378 2.81 -22.83 18.49
CA TYR A 378 2.32 -23.34 19.77
C TYR A 378 1.31 -24.49 19.60
N PHE A 379 0.38 -24.39 18.66
CA PHE A 379 -0.63 -25.42 18.45
C PHE A 379 -0.13 -26.62 17.65
N GLN A 380 0.56 -26.40 16.54
CA GLN A 380 1.02 -27.48 15.67
C GLN A 380 2.30 -28.11 16.19
N ASP A 381 3.36 -27.32 16.35
CA ASP A 381 4.69 -27.88 16.64
C ASP A 381 4.88 -28.25 18.12
N TYR A 382 4.33 -27.46 19.04
CA TYR A 382 4.48 -27.72 20.49
C TYR A 382 3.38 -28.62 21.06
N GLN A 383 2.11 -28.38 20.74
CA GLN A 383 1.01 -29.24 21.22
C GLN A 383 0.80 -30.50 20.36
N GLY A 384 1.42 -30.60 19.19
CA GLY A 384 1.25 -31.73 18.27
C GLY A 384 -0.15 -31.79 17.65
N LEU A 385 -0.87 -30.65 17.59
CA LEU A 385 -2.22 -30.64 17.04
C LEU A 385 -2.19 -30.73 15.52
N SER A 386 -3.15 -31.46 14.98
CA SER A 386 -3.33 -31.50 13.53
C SER A 386 -3.61 -30.10 12.95
N PRO A 387 -3.28 -29.86 11.67
CA PRO A 387 -3.63 -28.61 10.99
C PRO A 387 -5.12 -28.29 11.08
N LEU A 388 -5.99 -29.31 11.03
CA LEU A 388 -7.44 -29.15 11.17
C LEU A 388 -7.84 -28.61 12.55
N GLN A 389 -7.28 -29.17 13.63
CA GLN A 389 -7.54 -28.68 14.98
C GLN A 389 -7.02 -27.26 15.19
N THR A 390 -5.88 -26.92 14.57
CA THR A 390 -5.34 -25.56 14.61
C THR A 390 -6.26 -24.57 13.89
N MET A 391 -6.77 -24.94 12.71
CA MET A 391 -7.75 -24.11 11.98
C MET A 391 -9.02 -23.86 12.80
N LEU A 392 -9.56 -24.89 13.47
CA LEU A 392 -10.73 -24.74 14.36
C LEU A 392 -10.48 -23.72 15.48
N ARG A 393 -9.25 -23.68 16.02
CA ARG A 393 -8.85 -22.72 17.06
C ARG A 393 -8.60 -21.30 16.53
N PHE A 394 -8.43 -21.14 15.22
CA PHE A 394 -8.29 -19.84 14.56
C PHE A 394 -9.65 -19.27 14.11
N ILE A 395 -10.72 -20.05 14.04
CA ILE A 395 -12.08 -19.55 13.68
C ILE A 395 -12.48 -18.27 14.42
N PRO A 396 -12.26 -18.14 15.75
CA PRO A 396 -12.63 -16.92 16.47
C PRO A 396 -11.98 -15.65 15.90
N THR A 397 -10.78 -15.75 15.31
CA THR A 397 -10.10 -14.61 14.67
C THR A 397 -10.89 -14.07 13.47
N GLY A 398 -11.42 -14.96 12.62
CA GLY A 398 -12.19 -14.57 11.45
C GLY A 398 -13.56 -13.99 11.81
N VAL A 399 -14.25 -14.62 12.78
CA VAL A 399 -15.56 -14.15 13.25
C VAL A 399 -15.43 -12.81 13.97
N SER A 400 -14.47 -12.68 14.89
CA SER A 400 -14.25 -11.42 15.61
C SER A 400 -13.81 -10.31 14.66
N GLY A 401 -12.95 -10.60 13.70
CA GLY A 401 -12.50 -9.61 12.73
C GLY A 401 -13.63 -9.05 11.87
N PHE A 402 -14.50 -9.93 11.37
CA PHE A 402 -15.71 -9.50 10.66
C PHE A 402 -16.55 -8.56 11.53
N VAL A 403 -16.84 -8.94 12.77
CA VAL A 403 -17.63 -8.12 13.70
C VAL A 403 -16.95 -6.78 13.99
N VAL A 404 -15.64 -6.78 14.27
CA VAL A 404 -14.86 -5.57 14.56
C VAL A 404 -14.82 -4.63 13.36
N ALA A 405 -14.69 -5.14 12.14
CA ALA A 405 -14.71 -4.32 10.92
C ALA A 405 -16.03 -3.54 10.79
N PHE A 406 -17.18 -4.18 11.07
CA PHE A 406 -18.48 -3.50 11.09
C PHE A 406 -18.56 -2.41 12.16
N PHE A 407 -18.14 -2.71 13.39
CA PHE A 407 -18.16 -1.72 14.47
C PHE A 407 -17.19 -0.57 14.22
N THR A 408 -16.00 -0.85 13.70
CA THR A 408 -15.00 0.17 13.36
C THR A 408 -15.56 1.15 12.34
N ALA A 409 -16.23 0.67 11.30
CA ALA A 409 -16.87 1.52 10.30
C ALA A 409 -17.92 2.47 10.93
N TYR A 410 -18.68 1.98 11.90
CA TYR A 410 -19.67 2.77 12.62
C TYR A 410 -19.03 3.81 13.54
N PHE A 411 -18.04 3.41 14.35
CA PHE A 411 -17.40 4.27 15.34
C PHE A 411 -16.45 5.31 14.75
N LEU A 412 -15.85 5.06 13.58
CA LEU A 412 -14.92 5.97 12.93
C LEU A 412 -15.52 7.36 12.62
N SER A 413 -16.86 7.46 12.57
CA SER A 413 -17.57 8.72 12.36
C SER A 413 -18.07 9.41 13.64
N ARG A 414 -17.92 8.75 14.81
CA ARG A 414 -18.55 9.17 16.07
C ARG A 414 -17.58 9.31 17.24
N VAL A 415 -16.48 8.57 17.22
CA VAL A 415 -15.52 8.50 18.33
C VAL A 415 -14.18 9.04 17.85
N PRO A 416 -13.44 9.80 18.69
CA PRO A 416 -12.09 10.23 18.36
C PRO A 416 -11.20 9.02 18.03
N THR A 417 -10.44 9.12 16.93
CA THR A 417 -9.62 8.01 16.44
C THR A 417 -8.59 7.53 17.45
N PHE A 418 -8.16 8.40 18.36
CA PHE A 418 -7.34 8.04 19.51
C PHE A 418 -7.92 6.87 20.31
N PHE A 419 -9.19 6.93 20.70
CA PHE A 419 -9.80 5.89 21.53
C PHE A 419 -9.93 4.56 20.78
N ILE A 420 -10.26 4.63 19.49
CA ILE A 420 -10.35 3.45 18.62
C ILE A 420 -8.98 2.77 18.51
N LEU A 421 -7.93 3.54 18.21
CA LEU A 421 -6.57 3.04 18.09
C LEU A 421 -6.03 2.51 19.42
N ALA A 422 -6.19 3.26 20.51
CA ALA A 422 -5.71 2.86 21.83
C ALA A 422 -6.39 1.56 22.30
N PHE A 423 -7.70 1.44 22.16
CA PHE A 423 -8.42 0.22 22.49
C PHE A 423 -7.93 -0.98 21.67
N GLY A 424 -7.79 -0.81 20.35
CA GLY A 424 -7.27 -1.86 19.47
C GLY A 424 -5.85 -2.31 19.84
N HIS A 425 -4.97 -1.36 20.15
CA HIS A 425 -3.59 -1.66 20.55
C HIS A 425 -3.51 -2.31 21.94
N VAL A 426 -4.36 -1.91 22.89
CA VAL A 426 -4.44 -2.57 24.20
C VAL A 426 -4.94 -4.00 24.04
N ALA A 427 -5.97 -4.24 23.21
CA ALA A 427 -6.50 -5.57 22.96
C ALA A 427 -5.43 -6.52 22.40
N VAL A 428 -4.67 -6.11 21.38
CA VAL A 428 -3.60 -6.95 20.81
C VAL A 428 -2.44 -7.15 21.79
N CYS A 429 -2.12 -6.15 22.63
CA CYS A 429 -1.13 -6.30 23.69
C CYS A 429 -1.55 -7.38 24.70
N ILE A 430 -2.82 -7.37 25.13
CA ILE A 430 -3.37 -8.40 26.01
C ILE A 430 -3.31 -9.77 25.33
N ALA A 431 -3.69 -9.86 24.05
CA ALA A 431 -3.59 -11.11 23.29
C ALA A 431 -2.17 -11.69 23.28
N ALA A 432 -1.15 -10.84 23.09
CA ALA A 432 0.25 -11.26 23.14
C ALA A 432 0.69 -11.71 24.54
N VAL A 433 0.29 -10.99 25.59
CA VAL A 433 0.58 -11.37 26.99
C VAL A 433 -0.05 -12.71 27.34
N LEU A 434 -1.28 -12.97 26.91
CA LEU A 434 -1.97 -14.24 27.17
C LEU A 434 -1.15 -15.45 26.66
N TYR A 435 -0.40 -15.33 25.56
CA TYR A 435 0.50 -16.40 25.09
C TYR A 435 1.90 -16.37 25.72
N ALA A 436 2.35 -15.21 26.22
CA ALA A 436 3.66 -15.03 26.81
C ALA A 436 3.74 -15.54 28.27
N VAL A 437 2.62 -15.46 29.00
CA VAL A 437 2.51 -15.89 30.40
C VAL A 437 2.59 -17.42 30.51
N PRO A 438 3.21 -17.97 31.58
CA PRO A 438 3.28 -19.41 31.78
C PRO A 438 1.90 -20.04 32.05
N ILE A 439 1.22 -20.44 30.98
CA ILE A 439 -0.01 -21.22 31.05
C ILE A 439 0.34 -22.68 31.41
N PRO A 440 -0.27 -23.27 32.45
CA PRO A 440 -0.16 -24.69 32.73
C PRO A 440 -0.66 -25.52 31.53
N PRO A 441 0.05 -26.59 31.13
CA PRO A 441 -0.34 -27.50 30.04
C PRO A 441 -1.77 -28.02 30.09
N THR A 442 -2.36 -28.10 31.30
CA THR A 442 -3.71 -28.59 31.57
C THR A 442 -4.81 -27.54 31.33
N THR A 443 -4.45 -26.31 30.97
CA THR A 443 -5.41 -25.21 30.84
C THR A 443 -6.22 -25.35 29.55
N SER A 444 -7.55 -25.23 29.67
CA SER A 444 -8.45 -25.28 28.52
C SER A 444 -8.20 -24.13 27.54
N TYR A 445 -8.29 -24.44 26.24
CA TYR A 445 -8.23 -23.44 25.16
C TYR A 445 -9.23 -22.29 25.38
N PHE A 446 -10.42 -22.59 25.89
CA PHE A 446 -11.48 -21.59 26.12
C PHE A 446 -11.16 -20.58 27.22
N ALA A 447 -10.25 -20.92 28.14
CA ALA A 447 -9.89 -20.02 29.22
C ALA A 447 -8.92 -18.91 28.77
N TRP A 448 -8.04 -19.17 27.80
CA TRP A 448 -6.99 -18.23 27.37
C TRP A 448 -6.91 -18.08 25.86
N GLY A 449 -6.68 -19.18 25.15
CA GLY A 449 -6.46 -19.19 23.69
C GLY A 449 -7.63 -18.59 22.91
N PHE A 450 -8.87 -18.89 23.31
CA PHE A 450 -10.08 -18.33 22.70
C PHE A 450 -10.13 -16.80 22.78
N TRP A 451 -9.93 -16.23 23.97
CA TRP A 451 -9.96 -14.79 24.17
C TRP A 451 -8.77 -14.09 23.51
N ALA A 452 -7.59 -14.71 23.54
CA ALA A 452 -6.43 -14.17 22.85
C ALA A 452 -6.68 -14.06 21.33
N MET A 453 -7.31 -15.09 20.72
CA MET A 453 -7.65 -15.08 19.29
C MET A 453 -8.63 -13.95 18.96
N ILE A 454 -9.67 -13.75 19.77
CA ILE A 454 -10.63 -12.65 19.58
C ILE A 454 -9.92 -11.30 19.67
N LEU A 455 -9.15 -11.08 20.73
CA LEU A 455 -8.49 -9.80 21.01
C LEU A 455 -7.40 -9.43 19.98
N SER A 456 -6.74 -10.43 19.40
CA SER A 456 -5.68 -10.20 18.41
C SER A 456 -6.16 -9.43 17.19
N VAL A 457 -7.37 -9.74 16.70
CA VAL A 457 -7.92 -9.15 15.48
C VAL A 457 -8.62 -7.81 15.73
N VAL A 458 -9.09 -7.57 16.96
CA VAL A 458 -9.63 -6.27 17.37
C VAL A 458 -8.65 -5.14 17.07
N GLY A 459 -7.36 -5.36 17.33
CA GLY A 459 -6.31 -4.41 16.98
C GLY A 459 -6.15 -4.22 15.48
N ALA A 460 -6.15 -5.30 14.70
CA ALA A 460 -5.81 -5.24 13.28
C ALA A 460 -6.87 -4.52 12.46
N ASP A 461 -8.14 -4.86 12.73
CA ASP A 461 -9.27 -4.33 11.98
C ASP A 461 -9.69 -2.93 12.45
N THR A 462 -9.17 -2.45 13.58
CA THR A 462 -9.28 -1.03 14.00
C THR A 462 -8.10 -0.19 13.50
N ALA A 463 -6.86 -0.70 13.62
CA ALA A 463 -5.66 0.05 13.28
C ALA A 463 -5.55 0.33 11.79
N TRP A 464 -5.77 -0.68 10.93
CA TRP A 464 -5.63 -0.53 9.48
C TRP A 464 -6.49 0.61 8.89
N PRO A 465 -7.83 0.65 9.09
CA PRO A 465 -8.66 1.72 8.54
C PRO A 465 -8.29 3.10 9.12
N CYS A 466 -8.01 3.18 10.42
CA CYS A 466 -7.68 4.45 11.07
C CYS A 466 -6.38 5.06 10.54
N LEU A 467 -5.31 4.26 10.44
CA LEU A 467 -4.00 4.71 9.98
C LEU A 467 -4.02 5.03 8.47
N THR A 468 -4.75 4.25 7.68
CA THR A 468 -4.91 4.49 6.23
C THR A 468 -5.71 5.76 5.97
N LEU A 469 -6.80 5.98 6.72
CA LEU A 469 -7.59 7.21 6.65
C LEU A 469 -6.75 8.43 7.05
N PHE A 470 -6.02 8.36 8.17
CA PHE A 470 -5.13 9.46 8.59
C PHE A 470 -4.07 9.78 7.55
N THR A 471 -3.45 8.75 6.96
CA THR A 471 -2.46 8.91 5.88
C THR A 471 -3.08 9.64 4.68
N SER A 472 -4.31 9.26 4.31
CA SER A 472 -5.04 9.95 3.24
C SER A 472 -5.38 11.40 3.58
N HIS A 473 -5.65 11.73 4.84
CA HIS A 473 -5.90 13.12 5.24
C HIS A 473 -4.63 13.98 5.31
N SER A 474 -3.48 13.36 5.57
CA SER A 474 -2.21 14.06 5.77
C SER A 474 -1.49 14.43 4.46
N LEU A 475 -2.02 13.98 3.32
CA LEU A 475 -1.39 14.13 2.01
C LEU A 475 -2.28 14.92 1.04
N PRO A 476 -1.68 15.68 0.10
CA PRO A 476 -2.42 16.31 -0.98
C PRO A 476 -3.06 15.24 -1.90
N LYS A 477 -4.08 15.62 -2.67
CA LYS A 477 -4.80 14.73 -3.61
C LYS A 477 -3.88 14.06 -4.64
N GLU A 478 -2.80 14.74 -5.00
CA GLU A 478 -1.80 14.31 -5.96
C GLU A 478 -0.93 13.15 -5.46
N ASP A 479 -0.70 13.03 -4.15
CA ASP A 479 0.21 12.05 -3.55
C ASP A 479 -0.54 10.92 -2.80
N GLN A 480 -1.86 10.79 -3.01
CA GLN A 480 -2.71 9.83 -2.28
C GLN A 480 -2.35 8.37 -2.57
N ALA A 481 -1.98 8.02 -3.80
CA ALA A 481 -1.63 6.64 -4.12
C ALA A 481 -0.24 6.27 -3.56
N VAL A 482 0.73 7.20 -3.63
CA VAL A 482 2.01 7.06 -2.92
C VAL A 482 1.81 6.92 -1.40
N GLY A 483 0.88 7.67 -0.80
CA GLY A 483 0.51 7.49 0.62
C GLY A 483 -0.01 6.10 0.94
N GLY A 484 -0.92 5.58 0.10
CA GLY A 484 -1.41 4.20 0.19
C GLY A 484 -0.28 3.16 0.02
N ALA A 485 0.68 3.42 -0.85
CA ALA A 485 1.85 2.57 -1.03
C ALA A 485 2.78 2.59 0.18
N LEU A 486 3.03 3.77 0.77
CA LEU A 486 3.87 3.93 1.97
C LEU A 486 3.31 3.19 3.18
N ILE A 487 2.00 3.30 3.44
CA ILE A 487 1.38 2.63 4.60
C ILE A 487 1.42 1.11 4.44
N ASN A 488 1.15 0.58 3.24
CA ASN A 488 1.26 -0.85 2.95
C ASN A 488 2.71 -1.34 3.07
N SER A 489 3.67 -0.60 2.49
CA SER A 489 5.09 -0.95 2.53
C SER A 489 5.62 -0.99 3.96
N SER A 490 5.23 -0.01 4.79
CA SER A 490 5.61 0.06 6.20
C SER A 490 5.12 -1.18 6.98
N GLY A 491 3.87 -1.59 6.75
CA GLY A 491 3.32 -2.80 7.35
C GLY A 491 4.08 -4.07 6.92
N MET A 492 4.44 -4.20 5.64
CA MET A 492 5.18 -5.36 5.14
C MET A 492 6.61 -5.45 5.67
N ILE A 493 7.34 -4.34 5.65
CA ILE A 493 8.69 -4.27 6.21
C ILE A 493 8.64 -4.62 7.71
N GLY A 494 7.64 -4.09 8.43
CA GLY A 494 7.39 -4.41 9.84
C GLY A 494 7.17 -5.90 10.11
N ARG A 495 6.37 -6.59 9.28
CA ARG A 495 6.16 -8.05 9.34
C ARG A 495 7.46 -8.84 9.21
N ALA A 496 8.25 -8.55 8.18
CA ALA A 496 9.48 -9.27 7.91
C ALA A 496 10.53 -9.07 9.01
N ILE A 497 10.75 -7.83 9.45
CA ILE A 497 11.72 -7.50 10.51
C ILE A 497 11.30 -8.12 11.85
N SER A 498 10.02 -8.02 12.21
CA SER A 498 9.53 -8.49 13.50
C SER A 498 9.64 -10.01 13.63
N LEU A 499 9.33 -10.74 12.54
CA LEU A 499 9.50 -12.19 12.50
C LEU A 499 10.97 -12.60 12.62
N ALA A 500 11.89 -11.90 11.95
CA ALA A 500 13.32 -12.17 12.04
C ALA A 500 13.85 -12.00 13.47
N ILE A 501 13.49 -10.90 14.14
CA ILE A 501 13.88 -10.62 15.52
C ILE A 501 13.31 -11.69 16.46
N ALA A 502 12.01 -12.00 16.36
CA ALA A 502 11.37 -12.99 17.22
C ALA A 502 11.97 -14.38 17.04
N THR A 503 12.19 -14.81 15.80
CA THR A 503 12.79 -16.12 15.48
C THR A 503 14.21 -16.24 16.00
N SER A 504 15.02 -15.18 15.88
CA SER A 504 16.36 -15.12 16.44
C SER A 504 16.34 -15.25 17.97
N ILE A 505 15.42 -14.55 18.65
CA ILE A 505 15.29 -14.62 20.11
C ILE A 505 14.82 -16.01 20.54
N GLN A 506 13.78 -16.57 19.91
CA GLN A 506 13.31 -17.93 20.15
C GLN A 506 14.46 -18.93 20.04
N SER A 507 15.21 -18.90 18.94
CA SER A 507 16.31 -19.84 18.67
C SER A 507 17.42 -19.71 19.70
N SER A 508 17.78 -18.47 20.08
CA SER A 508 18.79 -18.21 21.11
C SER A 508 18.39 -18.75 22.50
N VAL A 509 17.12 -18.60 22.87
CA VAL A 509 16.60 -19.09 24.15
C VAL A 509 16.53 -20.61 24.15
N MET A 510 16.03 -21.22 23.06
CA MET A 510 16.03 -22.69 22.92
C MET A 510 17.45 -23.26 22.97
N ALA A 511 18.42 -22.63 22.32
CA ALA A 511 19.82 -23.07 22.29
C ALA A 511 20.44 -23.02 23.70
N LYS A 512 20.21 -21.92 24.42
CA LYS A 512 20.64 -21.76 25.81
C LYS A 512 20.08 -22.86 26.73
N GLU A 513 18.78 -23.17 26.61
CA GLU A 513 18.14 -24.19 27.44
C GLU A 513 18.54 -25.62 27.04
N ARG A 514 18.83 -25.86 25.76
CA ARG A 514 19.31 -27.15 25.25
C ARG A 514 20.81 -27.35 25.47
N GLY A 515 21.56 -26.31 25.86
CA GLY A 515 23.01 -26.36 26.03
C GLY A 515 23.79 -26.54 24.73
N VAL A 516 23.22 -26.12 23.60
CA VAL A 516 23.78 -26.28 22.25
C VAL A 516 24.00 -24.93 21.58
N SER A 517 24.73 -24.93 20.47
CA SER A 517 24.84 -23.73 19.63
C SER A 517 23.49 -23.37 19.00
N VAL A 518 23.32 -22.11 18.58
CA VAL A 518 22.09 -21.70 17.85
C VAL A 518 21.93 -22.47 16.53
N GLN A 519 23.02 -22.96 15.96
CA GLN A 519 23.03 -23.73 14.71
C GLN A 519 22.48 -25.15 14.93
N ASP A 520 22.75 -25.72 16.10
CA ASP A 520 22.38 -27.10 16.45
C ASP A 520 21.09 -27.17 17.26
N VAL A 521 20.41 -26.04 17.45
CA VAL A 521 19.22 -25.97 18.31
C VAL A 521 18.14 -26.93 17.83
N GLY A 522 17.94 -27.07 16.52
CA GLY A 522 16.89 -27.88 15.92
C GLY A 522 15.48 -27.29 16.10
N PRO A 523 14.45 -27.93 15.52
CA PRO A 523 13.09 -27.40 15.51
C PRO A 523 12.43 -27.40 16.90
N VAL A 524 11.25 -26.77 16.97
CA VAL A 524 10.31 -26.93 18.09
C VAL A 524 9.93 -28.40 18.21
N LYS A 525 9.94 -28.92 19.44
CA LYS A 525 9.57 -30.31 19.75
C LYS A 525 8.29 -30.33 20.57
N GLU A 526 7.48 -31.37 20.36
CA GLU A 526 6.23 -31.56 21.08
C GLU A 526 6.49 -31.66 22.59
N TRP A 527 5.73 -30.88 23.38
CA TRP A 527 5.75 -30.88 24.85
C TRP A 527 7.13 -30.69 25.50
N ASP A 528 8.10 -30.14 24.76
CA ASP A 528 9.48 -29.92 25.21
C ASP A 528 9.63 -28.58 25.95
N ALA A 529 10.19 -28.60 27.17
CA ALA A 529 10.32 -27.41 28.00
C ALA A 529 11.20 -26.30 27.39
N PRO A 530 12.39 -26.59 26.82
CA PRO A 530 13.15 -25.64 26.01
C PRO A 530 12.35 -24.99 24.88
N SER A 531 11.58 -25.79 24.13
CA SER A 531 10.73 -25.31 23.04
C SER A 531 9.67 -24.33 23.54
N LEU A 532 8.98 -24.68 24.62
CA LEU A 532 7.99 -23.81 25.25
C LEU A 532 8.59 -22.48 25.71
N LYS A 533 9.79 -22.52 26.30
CA LYS A 533 10.49 -21.32 26.77
C LYS A 533 10.93 -20.43 25.60
N GLY A 534 11.36 -21.04 24.49
CA GLY A 534 11.64 -20.34 23.23
C GLY A 534 10.41 -19.64 22.65
N LEU A 535 9.29 -20.35 22.53
CA LEU A 535 8.02 -19.79 22.05
C LEU A 535 7.53 -18.64 22.94
N ARG A 536 7.66 -18.79 24.27
CA ARG A 536 7.33 -17.72 25.22
C ARG A 536 8.24 -16.51 25.10
N ALA A 537 9.54 -16.72 24.87
CA ALA A 537 10.45 -15.61 24.62
C ALA A 537 10.05 -14.82 23.37
N GLY A 538 9.70 -15.51 22.28
CA GLY A 538 9.16 -14.87 21.08
C GLY A 538 7.83 -14.14 21.33
N ALA A 539 6.94 -14.69 22.16
CA ALA A 539 5.69 -14.02 22.56
C ALA A 539 5.94 -12.76 23.43
N TRP A 540 6.94 -12.77 24.31
CA TRP A 540 7.34 -11.57 25.06
C TRP A 540 7.95 -10.49 24.18
N THR A 541 8.80 -10.88 23.21
CA THR A 541 9.29 -9.98 22.17
C THR A 541 8.11 -9.36 21.41
N ASN A 542 7.11 -10.18 21.08
CA ASN A 542 5.92 -9.74 20.39
C ASN A 542 5.13 -8.68 21.19
N PHE A 543 4.94 -8.92 22.49
CA PHE A 543 4.34 -7.93 23.38
C PHE A 543 5.13 -6.62 23.39
N GLY A 544 6.46 -6.67 23.47
CA GLY A 544 7.30 -5.48 23.43
C GLY A 544 7.12 -4.66 22.15
N ILE A 545 7.10 -5.32 20.99
CA ILE A 545 6.85 -4.69 19.67
C ILE A 545 5.48 -4.00 19.63
N LEU A 546 4.43 -4.68 20.10
CA LEU A 546 3.07 -4.13 20.14
C LEU A 546 2.91 -3.00 21.17
N PHE A 547 3.61 -3.10 22.29
CA PHE A 547 3.62 -2.06 23.33
C PHE A 547 4.29 -0.78 22.82
N ILE A 548 5.36 -0.88 22.02
CA ILE A 548 5.96 0.28 21.35
C ILE A 548 4.94 0.96 20.44
N ALA A 549 4.19 0.19 19.64
CA ALA A 549 3.11 0.73 18.81
C ALA A 549 2.04 1.43 19.66
N LEU A 550 1.61 0.82 20.77
CA LEU A 550 0.65 1.42 21.71
C LEU A 550 1.19 2.73 22.30
N ALA A 551 2.44 2.76 22.77
CA ALA A 551 3.05 3.95 23.33
C ALA A 551 3.12 5.10 22.31
N LEU A 552 3.46 4.77 21.05
CA LEU A 552 3.47 5.73 19.95
C LEU A 552 2.06 6.24 19.59
N VAL A 553 1.05 5.37 19.61
CA VAL A 553 -0.35 5.77 19.45
C VAL A 553 -0.72 6.75 20.56
N VAL A 554 -0.42 6.43 21.82
CA VAL A 554 -0.74 7.29 22.95
C VAL A 554 -0.04 8.64 22.84
N TYR A 555 1.26 8.63 22.53
CA TYR A 555 2.04 9.85 22.39
C TYR A 555 1.56 10.74 21.23
N THR A 556 1.28 10.14 20.08
CA THR A 556 1.00 10.88 18.83
C THR A 556 -0.46 11.33 18.74
N PHE A 557 -1.40 10.50 19.19
CA PHE A 557 -2.84 10.74 19.02
C PHE A 557 -3.53 11.31 20.26
N ARG A 558 -2.87 11.46 21.42
CA ARG A 558 -3.49 11.98 22.66
C ARG A 558 -4.19 13.33 22.51
N SER A 559 -3.75 14.17 21.59
CA SER A 559 -4.29 15.52 21.36
C SER A 559 -5.18 15.60 20.13
N MET A 560 -5.52 14.47 19.50
CA MET A 560 -6.29 14.48 18.26
C MET A 560 -7.78 14.35 18.54
N GLU A 561 -8.54 15.30 18.00
CA GLU A 561 -9.99 15.19 17.88
C GLU A 561 -10.39 14.17 16.79
N ILE A 562 -11.69 14.06 16.52
CA ILE A 562 -12.26 13.10 15.58
C ILE A 562 -11.69 13.32 14.16
N ILE A 563 -10.92 12.35 13.64
CA ILE A 563 -10.43 12.37 12.26
C ILE A 563 -11.64 12.26 11.34
N GLY A 564 -11.93 13.33 10.59
CA GLY A 564 -13.07 13.41 9.67
C GLY A 564 -14.25 14.24 10.17
N LYS A 565 -14.13 14.97 11.30
CA LYS A 565 -15.04 16.08 11.58
C LYS A 565 -14.73 17.20 10.57
N ILE A 566 -15.77 17.75 9.93
CA ILE A 566 -15.65 18.96 9.11
C ILE A 566 -15.16 20.06 10.08
N PRO A 567 -14.11 20.84 9.77
CA PRO A 567 -13.75 21.97 10.60
C PRO A 567 -14.97 22.88 10.73
N ASP A 568 -15.33 23.26 11.95
CA ASP A 568 -16.35 24.27 12.16
C ASP A 568 -15.92 25.53 11.38
N ARG A 569 -16.86 26.09 10.59
CA ARG A 569 -16.63 27.25 9.72
C ARG A 569 -15.88 28.30 10.54
N PRO A 570 -14.81 28.95 10.04
CA PRO A 570 -14.19 30.02 10.79
C PRO A 570 -15.30 31.01 11.15
N GLU A 571 -15.49 31.26 12.44
CA GLU A 571 -16.34 32.34 12.90
C GLU A 571 -15.90 33.57 12.12
N ARG A 572 -16.87 34.19 11.45
CA ARG A 572 -16.70 35.47 10.78
C ARG A 572 -16.16 36.38 11.88
N SER A 573 -14.85 36.65 11.87
CA SER A 573 -14.27 37.63 12.77
C SER A 573 -15.10 38.88 12.59
N GLU A 574 -15.80 39.27 13.65
CA GLU A 574 -16.45 40.57 13.73
C GLU A 574 -15.46 41.61 13.22
N GLY A 575 -15.96 42.50 12.36
CA GLY A 575 -15.15 43.39 11.55
C GLY A 575 -14.09 44.09 12.39
N VAL A 576 -12.83 43.83 12.06
CA VAL A 576 -11.78 44.82 12.30
C VAL A 576 -12.05 45.90 11.27
N VAL A 577 -12.83 46.90 11.70
CA VAL A 577 -12.89 48.20 11.07
C VAL A 577 -11.45 48.70 10.97
N ASN A 578 -10.96 48.88 9.75
CA ASN A 578 -9.76 49.67 9.49
C ASN A 578 -10.06 51.11 9.93
N GLN A 579 -9.72 51.42 11.17
CA GLN A 579 -9.76 52.76 11.71
C GLN A 579 -8.40 53.42 11.41
N GLU A 580 -8.14 53.68 10.13
CA GLU A 580 -6.95 54.44 9.71
C GLU A 580 -7.18 55.36 8.49
N ASP A 581 -8.44 55.63 8.12
CA ASP A 581 -8.78 56.55 7.00
C ASP A 581 -9.73 57.69 7.40
N THR A 582 -9.76 58.06 8.68
CA THR A 582 -10.48 59.26 9.14
C THR A 582 -9.59 60.13 10.02
N ASP A 583 -8.54 60.72 9.44
CA ASP A 583 -7.83 61.86 10.05
C ASP A 583 -7.16 62.82 9.04
N VAL A 584 -7.64 62.84 7.78
CA VAL A 584 -7.19 63.83 6.77
C VAL A 584 -8.27 64.87 6.41
N GLU A 585 -9.48 64.79 6.95
CA GLU A 585 -10.58 65.74 6.64
C GLU A 585 -11.09 66.60 7.80
N ARG A 586 -10.28 66.82 8.85
CA ARG A 586 -10.54 67.87 9.85
C ARG A 586 -9.29 68.67 10.21
N ARG A 587 -8.70 69.32 9.21
CA ARG A 587 -8.04 70.63 9.34
C ARG A 587 -8.48 71.54 8.20
N GLY A 588 -9.69 72.07 8.39
CA GLY A 588 -10.24 73.28 7.77
C GLY A 588 -10.96 74.04 8.86
#